data_AF-A0A914S2E1-F1
#
_entry.id   AF-A0A914S2E1-F1
#
_cell.length_a   1.000
_cell.length_b   1.000
_cell.length_c   1.000
_cell.angle_alpha   90.00
_cell.angle_beta   90.00
_cell.angle_gamma   90.00
#
_symmetry.space_group_name_H-M   'P 1'
#
loop_
_entity.id
_entity.type
_entity.pdbx_description
1 polymer ?
#
loop_
_entity_poly.entity_id
_entity_poly.type
_entity_poly.pdbx_seq_one_letter_code
_entity_poly.pdbx_strand_id
1 'polypeptide(L)'
;MNCVIDQLRYPSDYMPFINCIQGKTDLLDARRQCLDGQQLVSVSRLLDCASGIEGRRLLARAGQATMQLQPPLTFVPWITLDGVRSVDAMYDLRENLCNRLIPPPPQCL
;
A
#
# COMPACT_ATOMS: atom_id res chain seq x y z
N MET A 1 -5.12 5.68 2.51
CA MET A 1 -3.84 5.06 2.08
C MET A 1 -3.23 5.76 0.87
N ASN A 2 -3.96 5.99 -0.24
CA ASN A 2 -3.40 6.62 -1.45
C ASN A 2 -2.69 7.97 -1.21
N CYS A 3 -3.20 8.82 -0.32
CA CYS A 3 -2.55 10.09 0.04
C CYS A 3 -1.18 9.91 0.70
N VAL A 4 -0.99 8.86 1.49
CA VAL A 4 0.29 8.56 2.14
C VAL A 4 1.32 8.14 1.08
N ILE A 5 0.90 7.30 0.13
CA ILE A 5 1.74 6.88 -1.00
C ILE A 5 2.14 8.08 -1.87
N ASP A 6 1.18 8.94 -2.21
CA ASP A 6 1.41 10.11 -3.07
C ASP A 6 2.37 11.13 -2.43
N GLN A 7 2.24 11.38 -1.11
CA GLN A 7 3.04 12.38 -0.42
C GLN A 7 4.43 11.88 -0.01
N LEU A 8 4.55 10.65 0.48
CA LEU A 8 5.83 10.11 0.97
C LEU A 8 6.66 9.44 -0.14
N ARG A 9 6.02 8.98 -1.23
CA ARG A 9 6.61 8.44 -2.46
C ARG A 9 7.41 7.15 -2.35
N TYR A 10 8.25 6.98 -1.33
CA TYR A 10 9.12 5.82 -1.19
C TYR A 10 8.50 4.75 -0.27
N PRO A 11 8.57 3.45 -0.64
CA PRO A 11 8.02 2.38 0.19
C PRO A 11 8.57 2.35 1.61
N SER A 12 9.85 2.66 1.81
CA SER A 12 10.47 2.76 3.14
C SER A 12 9.74 3.74 4.05
N ASP A 13 9.17 4.78 3.46
CA ASP A 13 8.59 5.91 4.18
C ASP A 13 7.10 5.67 4.38
N TYR A 14 6.35 5.23 3.36
CA TYR A 14 4.90 5.04 3.48
C TYR A 14 4.47 3.70 4.09
N MET A 15 5.26 2.63 3.96
CA MET A 15 4.83 1.30 4.43
C MET A 15 4.59 1.24 5.95
N PRO A 16 5.42 1.83 6.82
CA PRO A 16 5.15 1.87 8.26
C PRO A 16 3.81 2.53 8.59
N PHE A 17 3.47 3.64 7.91
CA PHE A 17 2.20 4.33 8.11
C PHE A 17 1.01 3.53 7.59
N ILE A 18 1.11 2.95 6.38
CA ILE A 18 0.05 2.10 5.85
C ILE A 18 -0.19 0.91 6.78
N ASN A 19 0.88 0.26 7.25
CA ASN A 19 0.77 -0.85 8.19
C ASN A 19 0.08 -0.44 9.49
N CYS A 20 0.41 0.72 10.05
CA CYS A 20 -0.26 1.22 11.25
C CYS A 20 -1.75 1.55 11.00
N ILE A 21 -2.06 2.22 9.88
CA ILE A 21 -3.43 2.65 9.56
C ILE A 21 -4.33 1.45 9.27
N GLN A 22 -3.79 0.37 8.70
CA GLN A 22 -4.52 -0.87 8.52
C GLN A 22 -5.02 -1.42 9.86
N GLY A 23 -6.32 -1.66 9.97
CA GLY A 23 -6.97 -2.12 11.19
C GLY A 23 -7.48 -1.01 12.12
N LYS A 24 -7.32 0.27 11.77
CA LYS A 24 -7.97 1.38 12.47
C LYS A 24 -9.40 1.56 11.99
N THR A 25 -10.28 1.95 12.91
CA THR A 25 -11.73 2.00 12.66
C THR A 25 -12.11 3.16 11.74
N ASP A 26 -11.47 4.31 11.91
CA ASP A 26 -11.74 5.52 11.15
C ASP A 26 -10.51 6.41 11.05
N LEU A 27 -10.67 7.55 10.35
CA LEU A 27 -9.59 8.50 10.11
C LEU A 27 -9.10 9.20 11.39
N LEU A 28 -9.99 9.45 12.36
CA LEU A 28 -9.63 10.09 13.63
C LEU A 28 -8.81 9.12 14.49
N ASP A 29 -9.22 7.84 14.51
CA ASP A 29 -8.48 6.79 15.19
C ASP A 29 -7.11 6.55 14.56
N ALA A 30 -7.06 6.48 13.22
CA ALA A 30 -5.81 6.40 12.47
C ALA A 30 -4.89 7.60 12.73
N ARG A 31 -5.44 8.82 12.77
CA ARG A 31 -4.68 10.02 13.12
C ARG A 31 -4.05 9.88 14.51
N ARG A 32 -4.86 9.61 15.53
CA ARG A 32 -4.41 9.53 16.92
C ARG A 32 -3.36 8.46 17.15
N GLN A 33 -3.54 7.28 16.54
CA GLN A 33 -2.68 6.13 16.81
C GLN A 33 -1.46 6.03 15.91
N CYS A 34 -1.48 6.66 14.72
CA CYS A 34 -0.43 6.47 13.71
C CYS A 34 0.29 7.75 13.28
N LEU A 35 -0.33 8.92 13.47
CA LEU A 35 0.19 10.20 12.96
C LEU A 35 0.55 11.19 14.07
N ASP A 36 -0.21 11.21 15.17
CA ASP A 36 0.08 12.11 16.29
C ASP A 36 1.45 11.79 16.92
N GLY A 37 2.25 12.83 17.17
CA GLY A 37 3.62 12.69 17.71
C GLY A 37 4.71 12.40 16.67
N GLN A 38 4.35 12.12 15.42
CA GLN A 38 5.31 12.01 14.32
C GLN A 38 5.73 13.41 13.85
N GLN A 39 7.02 13.65 13.59
CA GLN A 39 7.52 14.86 12.94
C GLN A 39 7.22 14.87 11.42
N LEU A 40 5.99 14.50 11.05
CA LEU A 40 5.54 14.66 9.68
C LEU A 40 5.10 16.12 9.50
N VAL A 41 5.85 16.86 8.68
CA VAL A 41 5.58 18.26 8.30
C VAL A 41 4.16 18.46 7.73
N SER A 42 3.47 17.37 7.36
CA SER A 42 2.26 17.39 6.55
C SER A 42 1.05 16.65 7.14
N VAL A 43 0.96 16.36 8.46
CA VAL A 43 -0.22 15.63 9.01
C VAL A 43 -1.55 16.29 8.62
N SER A 44 -1.65 17.62 8.72
CA SER A 44 -2.83 18.37 8.25
C SER A 44 -3.09 18.15 6.76
N ARG A 45 -2.07 18.29 5.93
CA ARG A 45 -2.15 18.08 4.47
C ARG A 45 -2.54 16.65 4.09
N LEU A 46 -2.10 15.65 4.86
CA LEU A 46 -2.50 14.25 4.70
C LEU A 46 -4.00 14.07 4.99
N LEU A 47 -4.49 14.67 6.07
CA LEU A 47 -5.90 14.64 6.44
C LEU A 47 -6.78 15.38 5.42
N ASP A 48 -6.33 16.53 4.94
CA ASP A 48 -7.01 17.30 3.89
C ASP A 48 -7.08 16.50 2.59
N CYS A 49 -5.98 15.83 2.21
CA CYS A 49 -5.99 14.93 1.06
C CYS A 49 -6.98 13.77 1.28
N ALA A 50 -6.94 13.12 2.44
CA ALA A 50 -7.75 11.94 2.74
C ALA A 50 -9.26 12.23 2.74
N SER A 51 -9.66 13.44 3.15
CA SER A 51 -11.06 13.87 3.21
C SER A 51 -11.53 14.63 1.96
N GLY A 52 -10.60 15.12 1.14
CA GLY A 52 -10.88 16.03 0.04
C GLY A 52 -10.97 15.39 -1.35
N ILE A 53 -11.09 16.26 -2.36
CA ILE A 53 -11.19 15.89 -3.79
C ILE A 53 -9.93 15.17 -4.28
N GLU A 54 -8.76 15.55 -3.77
CA GLU A 54 -7.50 14.93 -4.14
C GLU A 54 -7.47 13.44 -3.80
N GLY A 55 -7.84 13.06 -2.57
CA GLY A 55 -7.92 11.67 -2.16
C GLY A 55 -8.90 10.87 -3.01
N ARG A 56 -10.06 11.46 -3.36
CA ARG A 56 -11.03 10.84 -4.28
C ARG A 56 -10.44 10.64 -5.68
N ARG A 57 -9.70 11.61 -6.20
CA ARG A 57 -9.02 11.52 -7.50
C ARG A 57 -7.96 10.41 -7.49
N LEU A 58 -7.18 10.31 -6.41
CA LEU A 58 -6.18 9.27 -6.24
C LEU A 58 -6.83 7.88 -6.14
N LEU A 59 -7.95 7.77 -5.41
CA LEU A 59 -8.74 6.53 -5.36
C LEU A 59 -9.30 6.13 -6.72
N ALA A 60 -9.82 7.08 -7.50
CA ALA A 60 -10.30 6.81 -8.86
C ALA A 60 -9.18 6.27 -9.78
N ARG A 61 -7.96 6.84 -9.69
CA ARG A 61 -6.80 6.34 -10.44
C ARG A 61 -6.40 4.92 -10.01
N ALA A 62 -6.42 4.63 -8.71
CA ALA A 62 -6.20 3.28 -8.22
C ALA A 62 -7.25 2.30 -8.77
N GLY A 63 -8.53 2.70 -8.81
CA GLY A 63 -9.60 1.92 -9.43
C GLY A 63 -9.36 1.66 -10.92
N GLN A 64 -8.89 2.65 -11.68
CA GLN A 64 -8.52 2.48 -13.09
C GLN A 64 -7.39 1.46 -13.28
N ALA A 65 -6.34 1.52 -12.45
CA ALA A 65 -5.27 0.53 -12.48
C ALA A 65 -5.78 -0.88 -12.13
N THR A 66 -6.66 -1.00 -11.14
CA THR A 66 -7.29 -2.28 -10.76
C THR A 66 -8.14 -2.87 -11.89
N MET A 67 -8.90 -2.04 -12.63
CA MET A 67 -9.70 -2.49 -13.77
C MET A 67 -8.84 -2.99 -14.95
N GLN A 68 -7.57 -2.59 -15.02
CA GLN A 68 -6.63 -3.01 -16.06
C GLN A 68 -5.91 -4.33 -15.73
N LEU A 69 -6.13 -4.89 -14.53
CA LEU A 69 -5.54 -6.18 -14.16
C LEU A 69 -5.97 -7.29 -15.12
N GLN A 70 -5.01 -8.14 -15.48
CA GLN A 70 -5.22 -9.32 -16.30
C GLN A 70 -4.66 -10.56 -15.56
N PRO A 71 -5.51 -11.55 -15.22
CA PRO A 71 -6.97 -11.55 -15.39
C PRO A 71 -7.68 -10.50 -14.50
N PRO A 72 -8.95 -10.19 -14.76
CA PRO A 72 -9.72 -9.25 -13.94
C PRO A 72 -9.74 -9.65 -12.46
N LEU A 73 -9.77 -8.66 -11.56
CA LEU A 73 -9.82 -8.87 -10.12
C LEU A 73 -11.07 -9.68 -9.72
N THR A 74 -10.88 -10.81 -9.05
CA THR A 74 -11.97 -11.63 -8.50
C THR A 74 -11.95 -11.74 -6.98
N PHE A 75 -10.81 -11.50 -6.34
CA PHE A 75 -10.62 -11.63 -4.90
C PHE A 75 -9.46 -10.76 -4.41
N VAL A 76 -9.51 -10.33 -3.15
CA VAL A 76 -8.43 -9.59 -2.48
C VAL A 76 -7.90 -10.37 -1.27
N PRO A 77 -6.57 -10.37 -1.01
CA PRO A 77 -5.54 -9.61 -1.72
C PRO A 77 -5.20 -10.17 -3.11
N TRP A 78 -4.89 -9.26 -4.05
CA TRP A 78 -4.48 -9.59 -5.42
C TRP A 78 -2.99 -9.27 -5.61
N ILE A 79 -2.15 -10.29 -5.46
CA ILE A 79 -0.70 -10.15 -5.51
C ILE A 79 -0.19 -10.55 -6.90
N THR A 80 0.60 -9.67 -7.49
CA THR A 80 1.32 -9.91 -8.75
C THR A 80 2.82 -9.93 -8.51
N LEU A 81 3.51 -10.88 -9.11
CA LEU A 81 4.97 -10.93 -9.17
C LEU A 81 5.36 -10.82 -10.64
N ASP A 82 6.20 -9.83 -10.97
CA ASP A 82 6.60 -9.51 -12.35
C ASP A 82 5.42 -9.32 -13.32
N GLY A 83 4.35 -8.68 -12.84
CA GLY A 83 3.12 -8.43 -13.60
C GLY A 83 2.18 -9.63 -13.72
N VAL A 84 2.55 -10.81 -13.22
CA VAL A 84 1.73 -12.02 -13.28
C VAL A 84 1.07 -12.31 -11.93
N ARG A 85 -0.22 -12.63 -11.95
CA ARG A 85 -0.97 -13.02 -10.75
C ARG A 85 -0.34 -14.26 -10.10
N SER A 86 -0.01 -14.18 -8.81
CA SER A 86 0.48 -15.31 -7.99
C SER A 86 -0.44 -15.56 -6.80
N VAL A 87 -1.24 -16.62 -6.87
CA VAL A 87 -2.13 -17.03 -5.76
C VAL A 87 -1.31 -17.43 -4.53
N ASP A 88 -0.23 -18.19 -4.73
CA ASP A 88 0.61 -18.73 -3.65
C ASP A 88 1.34 -17.64 -2.85
N ALA A 89 1.65 -16.49 -3.48
CA ALA A 89 2.26 -15.36 -2.81
C ALA A 89 1.37 -14.75 -1.70
N MET A 90 0.09 -15.08 -1.64
CA MET A 90 -0.77 -14.73 -0.50
C MET A 90 -0.43 -15.53 0.76
N TYR A 91 0.03 -16.77 0.59
CA TYR A 91 0.37 -17.67 1.69
C TYR A 91 1.83 -17.56 2.09
N ASP A 92 2.74 -17.47 1.11
CA ASP A 92 4.14 -17.18 1.35
C ASP A 92 4.71 -16.26 0.25
N LEU A 93 4.62 -14.95 0.49
CA LEU A 93 5.18 -13.95 -0.40
C LEU A 93 6.71 -14.09 -0.52
N ARG A 94 7.39 -14.43 0.59
CA ARG A 94 8.86 -14.45 0.63
C ARG A 94 9.37 -15.58 -0.26
N GLU A 95 8.89 -16.80 -0.08
CA GLU A 95 9.28 -17.94 -0.89
C GLU A 95 9.02 -17.68 -2.38
N ASN A 96 7.79 -17.22 -2.70
CA ASN A 96 7.41 -16.96 -4.08
C ASN A 96 8.24 -15.84 -4.73
N LEU A 97 8.60 -14.79 -3.99
CA LEU A 97 9.47 -13.74 -4.48
C LEU A 97 10.91 -14.25 -4.65
N CYS A 98 11.45 -14.92 -3.63
CA CYS A 98 12.82 -15.42 -3.62
C CYS A 98 13.10 -16.41 -4.74
N ASN A 99 12.15 -17.29 -5.06
CA ASN A 99 12.26 -18.23 -6.18
C ASN A 99 12.38 -17.56 -7.56
N ARG A 100 12.10 -16.25 -7.67
CA ARG A 100 12.20 -15.46 -8.91
C ARG A 100 13.48 -14.62 -8.99
N LEU A 101 14.23 -14.48 -7.89
CA LEU A 101 15.44 -13.65 -7.85
C LEU A 101 16.68 -14.49 -8.18
N ILE A 102 17.44 -14.06 -9.19
CA ILE A 102 18.66 -14.74 -9.64
C ILE A 102 19.82 -13.73 -9.71
N PRO A 103 20.87 -13.86 -8.86
CA PRO A 103 20.99 -14.82 -7.76
C PRO A 103 20.03 -14.47 -6.59
N PRO A 104 19.65 -15.44 -5.74
CA PRO A 104 18.87 -15.14 -4.56
C PRO A 104 19.69 -14.29 -3.59
N PRO A 105 19.14 -13.20 -3.04
CA PRO A 105 19.83 -12.39 -2.04
C PRO A 105 19.90 -13.12 -0.68
N PRO A 106 20.78 -12.72 0.25
CA PRO A 106 20.95 -13.41 1.54
C PRO A 106 19.67 -13.56 2.37
N GLN A 107 18.71 -12.66 2.20
CA GLN A 107 17.41 -12.69 2.89
C GLN A 107 16.49 -13.84 2.42
N CYS A 108 16.87 -14.51 1.32
CA CYS A 108 16.19 -15.66 0.75
C CYS A 108 16.81 -17.01 1.14
N LEU A 109 17.88 -17.01 1.94
CA LEU A 109 18.61 -18.20 2.40
C LEU A 109 18.23 -18.58 3.83
#